data_AF-A0A2I0KS88-F1
#
_entry.id   AF-A0A2I0KS88-F1
#
_cell.length_a   1.000
_cell.length_b   1.000
_cell.length_c   1.000
_cell.angle_alpha   90.00
_cell.angle_beta   90.00
_cell.angle_gamma   90.00
#
_symmetry.space_group_name_H-M   'P 1'
#
loop_
_entity.id
_entity.type
_entity.pdbx_description
1 polymer ?
#
loop_
_entity_poly.entity_id
_entity_poly.type
_entity_poly.pdbx_seq_one_letter_code
_entity_poly.pdbx_strand_id
1 'polypeptide(L)'
;MFERFTEKAIKVIMLAQEEARRLGHNFVGTEQILLGLIVLKSMGINLKDARVEVEKIIGRGSGFVAVEIPFTPRAKRVLELSLEEARQLGHNYIGSEHLLLGLLREGEGVAARVLENLGADPGNIRTQVIRMVGESTEAVGAGVGGGSSGNKMPTLEEYGTNLTKLAEEGKLDPVVGRQQQIERVVQILGRRTKNNPCLIGEPGVGKTAIAEGLAQRIASGDVPETIEGKKEGV
;
A
#
# COMPACT_ATOMS: atom_id res chain seq x y z
N MET A 1 7.94 8.63 -19.96
CA MET A 1 7.62 9.42 -18.75
C MET A 1 6.69 8.67 -17.79
N PHE A 2 5.67 7.93 -18.26
CA PHE A 2 4.67 7.29 -17.39
C PHE A 2 4.86 5.78 -17.11
N GLU A 3 6.05 5.22 -17.32
CA GLU A 3 6.28 3.75 -17.22
C GLU A 3 6.00 3.15 -15.84
N ARG A 4 6.02 3.96 -14.78
CA ARG A 4 5.74 3.52 -13.40
C ARG A 4 4.35 3.90 -12.91
N PHE A 5 3.45 4.36 -13.78
CA PHE A 5 2.10 4.77 -13.40
C PHE A 5 1.13 3.60 -13.54
N THR A 6 0.22 3.47 -12.57
CA THR A 6 -0.92 2.55 -12.67
C THR A 6 -1.92 3.05 -13.71
N GLU A 7 -2.77 2.15 -14.23
CA GLU A 7 -3.84 2.51 -15.17
C GLU A 7 -4.76 3.62 -14.61
N LYS A 8 -5.08 3.56 -13.30
CA LYS A 8 -5.87 4.59 -12.62
C LYS A 8 -5.16 5.95 -12.64
N ALA A 9 -3.86 5.97 -12.36
CA ALA A 9 -3.07 7.20 -12.38
C ALA A 9 -2.95 7.79 -13.80
N ILE A 10 -2.76 6.94 -14.82
CA ILE A 10 -2.76 7.37 -16.22
C ILE A 10 -4.13 7.97 -16.59
N LYS A 11 -5.22 7.32 -16.17
CA LYS A 11 -6.59 7.82 -16.40
C LYS A 11 -6.82 9.20 -15.77
N VAL A 12 -6.33 9.44 -14.56
CA VAL A 12 -6.38 10.78 -13.92
C VAL A 12 -5.70 11.84 -14.78
N ILE A 13 -4.53 11.52 -15.33
CA ILE A 13 -3.77 12.46 -16.17
C ILE A 13 -4.50 12.74 -17.49
N MET A 14 -5.09 11.71 -18.10
CA MET A 14 -5.91 11.88 -19.31
C MET A 14 -7.13 12.78 -19.03
N LEU A 15 -7.81 12.58 -17.90
CA LEU A 15 -8.92 13.43 -17.47
C LEU A 15 -8.47 14.88 -17.21
N ALA A 16 -7.28 15.08 -16.64
CA ALA A 16 -6.71 16.42 -16.48
C ALA A 16 -6.46 17.11 -17.83
N GLN A 17 -5.94 16.39 -18.82
CA GLN A 17 -5.76 16.91 -20.18
C GLN A 17 -7.09 17.23 -20.85
N GLU A 18 -8.11 16.39 -20.65
CA GLU A 18 -9.46 16.64 -21.15
C GLU A 18 -10.08 17.89 -20.52
N GLU A 19 -9.91 18.09 -19.21
CA GLU A 19 -10.35 19.30 -18.51
C GLU A 19 -9.61 20.55 -18.97
N ALA A 20 -8.30 20.46 -19.22
CA ALA A 20 -7.54 21.56 -19.82
C ALA A 20 -8.12 21.96 -21.19
N ARG A 21 -8.43 20.96 -22.03
CA ARG A 21 -9.04 21.18 -23.35
C ARG A 21 -10.44 21.76 -23.24
N ARG A 22 -11.25 21.28 -22.30
CA ARG A 22 -12.62 21.77 -22.04
C ARG A 22 -12.64 23.24 -21.64
N LEU A 23 -11.67 23.67 -20.85
CA LEU A 23 -11.52 25.07 -20.41
C LEU A 23 -10.75 25.94 -21.43
N GLY A 24 -10.23 25.35 -22.51
CA GLY A 24 -9.46 26.05 -23.54
C GLY A 24 -8.04 26.43 -23.09
N HIS A 25 -7.49 25.76 -22.08
CA HIS A 25 -6.15 26.03 -21.54
C HIS A 25 -5.07 25.30 -22.36
N ASN A 26 -3.96 25.99 -22.62
CA ASN A 26 -2.81 25.46 -23.38
C ASN A 26 -1.80 24.68 -22.53
N PHE A 27 -2.03 24.57 -21.23
CA PHE A 27 -1.14 23.89 -20.29
C PHE A 27 -1.95 23.09 -19.27
N VAL A 28 -1.39 21.98 -18.81
CA VAL A 28 -1.91 21.23 -17.67
C VAL A 28 -1.25 21.76 -16.39
N GLY A 29 -2.04 22.48 -15.60
CA GLY A 29 -1.71 22.97 -14.28
C GLY A 29 -2.06 21.98 -13.16
N THR A 30 -1.79 22.40 -11.93
CA THR A 30 -2.13 21.66 -10.71
C THR A 30 -3.64 21.44 -10.58
N GLU A 31 -4.43 22.40 -11.05
CA GLU A 31 -5.87 22.45 -10.95
C GLU A 31 -6.56 21.47 -11.88
N GLN A 32 -6.03 21.21 -13.09
CA GLN A 32 -6.58 20.17 -13.94
C GLN A 32 -6.24 18.78 -13.40
N ILE A 33 -5.06 18.60 -12.79
CA ILE A 33 -4.74 17.36 -12.05
C ILE A 33 -5.73 17.15 -10.90
N LEU A 34 -6.05 18.20 -10.14
CA LEU A 34 -7.07 18.16 -9.09
C LEU A 34 -8.44 17.77 -9.65
N LEU A 35 -8.88 18.41 -10.73
CA LEU A 35 -10.17 18.08 -11.37
C LEU A 35 -10.21 16.62 -11.84
N GLY A 36 -9.14 16.12 -12.46
CA GLY A 36 -9.02 14.72 -12.86
C GLY A 36 -9.12 13.75 -11.67
N LEU A 37 -8.53 14.10 -10.53
CA LEU A 37 -8.63 13.32 -9.29
C LEU A 37 -10.05 13.31 -8.72
N ILE A 38 -10.74 14.46 -8.71
CA ILE A 38 -12.12 14.58 -8.22
C ILE A 38 -13.10 13.77 -9.09
N VAL A 39 -12.88 13.74 -10.41
CA VAL A 39 -13.70 12.93 -11.33
C VAL A 39 -13.59 11.44 -11.00
N LEU A 40 -12.38 10.97 -10.69
CA LEU A 40 -12.14 9.55 -10.46
C LEU A 40 -12.44 9.13 -9.01
N LYS A 41 -12.29 10.03 -8.04
CA LYS A 41 -12.46 9.75 -6.61
C LYS A 41 -13.38 10.81 -5.99
N SER A 42 -14.53 10.37 -5.48
CA SER A 42 -15.45 11.22 -4.75
C SER A 42 -14.88 11.60 -3.38
N MET A 43 -14.11 12.68 -3.32
CA MET A 43 -13.45 13.18 -2.09
C MET A 43 -14.38 14.03 -1.20
N GLY A 44 -15.71 13.87 -1.34
CA GLY A 44 -16.68 14.79 -0.72
C GLY A 44 -16.72 16.18 -1.37
N ILE A 45 -15.92 16.40 -2.42
CA ILE A 45 -15.91 17.63 -3.22
C ILE A 45 -16.73 17.42 -4.48
N ASN A 46 -17.70 18.29 -4.72
CA ASN A 46 -18.50 18.26 -5.93
C ASN A 46 -17.70 18.82 -7.11
N LEU A 47 -17.61 18.04 -8.18
CA LEU A 47 -16.91 18.43 -9.40
C LEU A 47 -17.43 19.75 -9.99
N LYS A 48 -18.73 20.01 -9.89
CA LYS A 48 -19.32 21.25 -10.41
C LYS A 48 -18.76 22.48 -9.69
N ASP A 49 -18.69 22.41 -8.37
CA ASP A 49 -18.22 23.51 -7.53
C ASP A 49 -16.71 23.75 -7.74
N ALA A 50 -15.93 22.67 -7.83
CA ALA A 50 -14.51 22.76 -8.15
C ALA A 50 -14.24 23.38 -9.53
N ARG A 51 -15.03 23.04 -10.55
CA ARG A 51 -14.93 23.63 -11.89
C ARG A 51 -15.24 25.13 -11.87
N VAL A 52 -16.30 25.53 -11.19
CA VAL A 52 -16.68 26.94 -11.04
C VAL A 52 -15.56 27.72 -10.35
N GLU A 53 -14.94 27.15 -9.33
CA GLU A 53 -13.85 27.81 -8.62
C GLU A 53 -12.58 27.96 -9.46
N VAL A 54 -12.23 26.94 -10.25
CA VAL A 54 -11.14 27.03 -11.23
C VAL A 54 -11.41 28.10 -12.29
N GLU A 55 -12.64 28.15 -12.83
CA GLU A 55 -13.05 29.17 -13.80
C GLU A 55 -12.98 30.59 -13.22
N LYS A 56 -13.26 30.79 -11.92
CA LYS A 56 -13.12 32.10 -11.28
C LYS A 56 -11.66 32.53 -11.12
N ILE A 57 -10.74 31.60 -10.84
CA ILE A 57 -9.34 31.93 -10.55
C ILE A 57 -8.55 32.16 -11.84
N ILE A 58 -8.72 31.29 -12.84
CA ILE A 58 -7.93 31.32 -14.08
C ILE A 58 -8.69 31.95 -15.25
N GLY A 59 -10.03 31.86 -15.26
CA GLY A 59 -10.84 32.21 -16.42
C GLY A 59 -10.93 31.08 -17.44
N ARG A 60 -11.44 31.40 -18.63
CA ARG A 60 -11.42 30.50 -19.79
C ARG A 60 -10.25 30.86 -20.70
N GLY A 61 -9.58 29.85 -21.24
CA GLY A 61 -8.46 30.07 -22.14
C GLY A 61 -8.88 30.49 -23.56
N SER A 62 -7.90 30.70 -24.42
CA SER A 62 -8.07 31.27 -25.76
C SER A 62 -8.82 30.36 -26.76
N GLY A 63 -9.22 29.16 -26.35
CA GLY A 63 -10.02 28.22 -27.15
C GLY A 63 -9.22 27.46 -28.22
N PHE A 64 -8.00 27.89 -28.53
CA PHE A 64 -7.06 27.11 -29.32
C PHE A 64 -6.29 26.16 -28.40
N VAL A 65 -6.40 24.86 -28.63
CA VAL A 65 -5.77 23.82 -27.81
C VAL A 65 -4.92 22.93 -28.71
N ALA A 66 -3.64 22.84 -28.44
CA ALA A 66 -2.72 21.96 -29.16
C ALA A 66 -3.08 20.47 -28.99
N VAL A 67 -2.65 19.64 -29.94
CA VAL A 67 -2.85 18.16 -29.89
C VAL A 67 -2.17 17.58 -28.64
N GLU A 68 -0.99 18.09 -28.31
CA GLU A 68 -0.25 17.73 -27.11
C GLU A 68 -0.21 18.93 -26.15
N ILE A 69 -0.78 18.78 -24.96
CA ILE A 69 -0.86 19.84 -23.95
C ILE A 69 0.25 19.60 -22.92
N PRO A 70 1.28 20.46 -22.86
CA PRO A 70 2.39 20.28 -21.92
C PRO A 70 1.98 20.60 -20.48
N PHE A 71 2.69 20.00 -19.52
CA PHE A 71 2.54 20.29 -18.09
C PHE A 71 3.27 21.57 -17.70
N THR A 72 2.67 22.35 -16.81
CA THR A 72 3.33 23.48 -16.14
C THR A 72 4.49 22.99 -15.26
N PRO A 73 5.49 23.84 -14.93
CA PRO A 73 6.57 23.46 -14.02
C PRO A 73 6.08 22.95 -12.66
N ARG A 74 5.04 23.58 -12.10
CA ARG A 74 4.40 23.14 -10.85
C ARG A 74 3.72 21.78 -11.00
N ALA A 75 3.01 21.53 -12.11
CA ALA A 75 2.43 20.23 -12.38
C ALA A 75 3.49 19.12 -12.54
N LYS A 76 4.64 19.41 -13.17
CA LYS A 76 5.77 18.47 -13.22
C LYS A 76 6.30 18.15 -11.83
N ARG A 77 6.44 19.16 -10.97
CA ARG A 77 6.85 18.97 -9.58
C ARG A 77 5.88 18.10 -8.78
N VAL A 78 4.56 18.26 -8.99
CA VAL A 78 3.55 17.36 -8.42
C VAL A 78 3.78 15.91 -8.84
N LEU A 79 4.10 15.65 -10.11
CA LEU A 79 4.41 14.30 -10.59
C LEU A 79 5.68 13.74 -9.94
N GLU A 80 6.72 14.55 -9.76
CA GLU A 80 7.94 14.17 -9.04
C GLU A 80 7.67 13.85 -7.58
N LEU A 81 6.91 14.71 -6.88
CA LEU A 81 6.52 14.49 -5.49
C LEU A 81 5.66 13.23 -5.34
N SER A 82 4.77 12.94 -6.28
CA SER A 82 3.98 11.71 -6.25
C SER A 82 4.83 10.44 -6.41
N LEU A 83 5.97 10.50 -7.10
CA LEU A 83 6.93 9.41 -7.14
C LEU A 83 7.64 9.24 -5.78
N GLU A 84 7.97 10.34 -5.10
CA GLU A 84 8.55 10.28 -3.75
C GLU A 84 7.56 9.69 -2.73
N GLU A 85 6.29 10.12 -2.74
CA GLU A 85 5.26 9.60 -1.84
C GLU A 85 5.03 8.10 -2.08
N ALA A 86 5.01 7.65 -3.33
CA ALA A 86 4.91 6.22 -3.64
C ALA A 86 6.08 5.43 -3.03
N ARG A 87 7.31 5.94 -3.15
CA ARG A 87 8.51 5.30 -2.58
C ARG A 87 8.49 5.30 -1.05
N GLN A 88 8.06 6.39 -0.43
CA GLN A 88 7.94 6.49 1.04
C GLN A 88 6.94 5.48 1.61
N LEU A 89 5.88 5.18 0.84
CA LEU A 89 4.88 4.17 1.19
C LEU A 89 5.27 2.74 0.78
N GLY A 90 6.48 2.53 0.23
CA GLY A 90 6.93 1.21 -0.23
C GLY A 90 6.28 0.72 -1.52
N HIS A 91 5.62 1.60 -2.27
CA HIS A 91 4.92 1.25 -3.50
C HIS A 91 5.82 1.39 -4.74
N ASN A 92 5.92 0.30 -5.52
CA ASN A 92 6.71 0.26 -6.76
C ASN A 92 6.07 1.04 -7.92
N TYR A 93 4.77 1.35 -7.81
CA TYR A 93 3.98 2.04 -8.84
C TYR A 93 3.26 3.27 -8.28
N ILE A 94 3.03 4.24 -9.17
CA ILE A 94 2.34 5.49 -8.86
C ILE A 94 0.82 5.31 -9.08
N GLY A 95 0.07 5.36 -7.98
CA GLY A 95 -1.39 5.35 -7.94
C GLY A 95 -2.01 6.74 -8.00
N SER A 96 -3.33 6.80 -8.12
CA SER A 96 -4.10 8.04 -7.98
C SER A 96 -3.96 8.67 -6.60
N GLU A 97 -3.70 7.85 -5.58
CA GLU A 97 -3.47 8.26 -4.20
C GLU A 97 -2.16 9.03 -4.08
N HIS A 98 -1.09 8.54 -4.72
CA HIS A 98 0.20 9.22 -4.71
C HIS A 98 0.16 10.54 -5.47
N LEU A 99 -0.60 10.59 -6.58
CA LEU A 99 -0.85 11.85 -7.30
C LEU A 99 -1.52 12.89 -6.40
N LEU A 100 -2.53 12.47 -5.63
CA LEU A 100 -3.20 13.35 -4.67
C LEU A 100 -2.26 13.77 -3.54
N LEU A 101 -1.48 12.85 -2.97
CA LEU A 101 -0.50 13.18 -1.92
C LEU A 101 0.59 14.14 -2.43
N GLY A 102 1.08 13.95 -3.65
CA GLY A 102 2.03 14.86 -4.30
C GLY A 102 1.44 16.24 -4.53
N LEU A 103 0.16 16.32 -4.92
CA LEU A 103 -0.56 17.58 -5.09
C LEU A 103 -0.72 18.34 -3.76
N LEU A 104 -1.08 17.62 -2.68
CA LEU A 104 -1.20 18.20 -1.34
C LEU A 104 0.17 18.64 -0.78
N ARG A 105 1.24 17.90 -1.11
CA ARG A 105 2.61 18.22 -0.66
C ARG A 105 3.23 19.39 -1.39
N GLU A 106 2.94 19.58 -2.68
CA GLU A 106 3.34 20.81 -3.38
C GLU A 106 2.74 22.03 -2.67
N GLY A 107 1.50 21.91 -2.16
CA GLY A 107 0.86 22.85 -1.23
C GLY A 107 0.61 24.25 -1.77
N GLU A 108 1.16 24.56 -2.93
CA GLU A 108 1.13 25.85 -3.57
C GLU A 108 0.58 25.74 -4.99
N GLY A 109 -0.15 26.78 -5.40
CA GLY A 109 -0.71 26.89 -6.75
C GLY A 109 -2.22 26.93 -6.74
N VAL A 110 -2.81 26.78 -7.93
CA VAL A 110 -4.26 26.95 -8.08
C VAL A 110 -5.03 25.81 -7.42
N ALA A 111 -4.52 24.58 -7.46
CA ALA A 111 -5.17 23.44 -6.80
C ALA A 111 -5.33 23.64 -5.29
N ALA A 112 -4.28 24.11 -4.60
CA ALA A 112 -4.32 24.37 -3.17
C ALA A 112 -5.38 25.43 -2.83
N ARG A 113 -5.40 26.53 -3.59
CA ARG A 113 -6.39 27.61 -3.43
C ARG A 113 -7.82 27.14 -3.68
N VAL A 114 -8.03 26.27 -4.67
CA VAL A 114 -9.34 25.68 -4.95
C VAL A 114 -9.80 24.79 -3.79
N LEU A 115 -8.91 23.96 -3.24
CA LEU A 115 -9.23 23.14 -2.07
C LEU A 115 -9.58 23.99 -0.84
N GLU A 116 -8.81 25.05 -0.57
CA GLU A 116 -9.08 25.99 0.51
C GLU A 116 -10.44 26.69 0.36
N ASN A 117 -10.76 27.20 -0.84
CA ASN A 117 -12.03 27.87 -1.11
C ASN A 117 -13.25 26.93 -1.00
N LEU A 118 -13.04 25.62 -1.22
CA LEU A 118 -14.06 24.59 -1.05
C LEU A 118 -14.13 24.08 0.41
N GLY A 119 -13.33 24.65 1.32
CA GLY A 119 -13.30 24.28 2.73
C GLY A 119 -12.66 22.91 2.99
N ALA A 120 -11.87 22.40 2.05
CA ALA A 120 -11.23 21.10 2.14
C ALA A 120 -9.83 21.24 2.74
N ASP A 121 -9.66 20.83 4.00
CA ASP A 121 -8.37 20.88 4.69
C ASP A 121 -7.37 19.85 4.11
N PRO A 122 -6.22 20.28 3.56
CA PRO A 122 -5.18 19.39 3.05
C PRO A 122 -4.68 18.37 4.07
N GLY A 123 -4.63 18.75 5.36
CA GLY A 123 -4.19 17.88 6.44
C GLY A 123 -5.12 16.70 6.64
N ASN A 124 -6.43 16.97 6.75
CA ASN A 124 -7.44 15.94 6.87
C ASN A 124 -7.50 15.01 5.63
N ILE A 125 -7.43 15.56 4.42
CA ILE A 125 -7.40 14.75 3.19
C ILE A 125 -6.19 13.82 3.20
N ARG A 126 -5.00 14.32 3.57
CA ARG A 126 -3.78 13.51 3.65
C ARG A 126 -3.96 12.35 4.63
N THR A 127 -4.46 12.60 5.84
CA THR A 127 -4.68 11.54 6.84
C THR A 127 -5.69 10.50 6.34
N GLN A 128 -6.78 10.92 5.69
CA GLN A 128 -7.75 9.99 5.11
C GLN A 128 -7.14 9.13 4.00
N VAL A 129 -6.34 9.72 3.12
CA VAL A 129 -5.68 8.98 2.03
C VAL A 129 -4.67 7.99 2.57
N ILE A 130 -3.81 8.40 3.52
CA ILE A 130 -2.84 7.49 4.15
C ILE A 130 -3.54 6.33 4.85
N ARG A 131 -4.65 6.60 5.55
CA ARG A 131 -5.46 5.55 6.19
C ARG A 131 -6.02 4.57 5.17
N MET A 132 -6.65 5.06 4.10
CA MET A 132 -7.18 4.19 3.04
C MET A 132 -6.08 3.39 2.33
N VAL A 133 -4.91 3.99 2.17
CA VAL A 133 -3.76 3.32 1.56
C VAL A 133 -3.19 2.24 2.49
N GLY A 134 -3.02 2.54 3.78
CA GLY A 134 -2.60 1.57 4.79
C GLY A 134 -3.60 0.42 4.98
N GLU A 135 -4.90 0.71 4.93
CA GLU A 135 -5.96 -0.30 4.93
C GLU A 135 -5.96 -1.12 3.62
N SER A 136 -5.55 -0.53 2.48
CA SER A 136 -5.47 -1.25 1.20
C SER A 136 -4.29 -2.23 1.12
N THR A 137 -3.18 -1.95 1.83
CA THR A 137 -2.12 -2.94 2.05
C THR A 137 -2.59 -4.07 2.97
N GLU A 138 -3.48 -3.79 3.93
CA GLU A 138 -4.15 -4.84 4.73
C GLU A 138 -5.25 -5.59 3.95
N ALA A 139 -5.91 -4.95 2.98
CA ALA A 139 -7.04 -5.53 2.23
C ALA A 139 -6.64 -6.57 1.17
N VAL A 140 -5.36 -6.69 0.81
CA VAL A 140 -4.85 -7.84 0.04
C VAL A 140 -4.50 -9.02 0.95
N GLY A 141 -4.64 -8.87 2.29
CA GLY A 141 -4.34 -9.90 3.29
C GLY A 141 -5.43 -10.22 4.30
N ALA A 142 -6.59 -9.57 4.25
CA ALA A 142 -7.62 -9.69 5.29
C ALA A 142 -8.86 -10.48 4.84
N GLY A 143 -8.68 -11.79 4.67
CA GLY A 143 -9.72 -12.73 5.06
C GLY A 143 -9.60 -13.00 6.56
N VAL A 144 -10.69 -12.74 7.30
CA VAL A 144 -10.96 -13.13 8.70
C VAL A 144 -10.35 -12.28 9.82
N GLY A 145 -11.25 -11.63 10.57
CA GLY A 145 -11.39 -11.92 12.00
C GLY A 145 -10.60 -11.06 12.99
N GLY A 146 -11.31 -10.06 13.54
CA GLY A 146 -11.37 -9.76 14.97
C GLY A 146 -10.09 -9.84 15.82
N GLY A 147 -9.52 -8.67 16.08
CA GLY A 147 -9.02 -8.22 17.39
C GLY A 147 -8.12 -9.16 18.21
N SER A 148 -6.85 -8.78 18.33
CA SER A 148 -6.29 -8.29 19.60
C SER A 148 -4.84 -7.84 19.39
N SER A 149 -4.49 -6.79 20.12
CA SER A 149 -3.18 -6.19 20.32
C SER A 149 -1.97 -7.10 20.18
N GLY A 150 -0.93 -6.59 19.53
CA GLY A 150 0.43 -7.09 19.72
C GLY A 150 1.32 -6.91 18.50
N ASN A 151 1.93 -5.73 18.37
CA ASN A 151 3.27 -5.53 17.76
C ASN A 151 3.64 -6.41 16.55
N LYS A 152 2.86 -6.38 15.46
CA LYS A 152 3.31 -6.94 14.18
C LYS A 152 4.37 -6.02 13.59
N MET A 153 5.63 -6.38 13.80
CA MET A 153 6.76 -5.70 13.15
C MET A 153 6.68 -5.96 11.64
N PRO A 154 6.58 -4.91 10.80
CA PRO A 154 6.39 -5.02 9.35
C PRO A 154 7.61 -5.59 8.58
N THR A 155 8.68 -5.97 9.28
CA THR A 155 9.93 -6.46 8.67
C THR A 155 9.97 -7.97 8.41
N LEU A 156 9.13 -8.78 9.07
CA LEU A 156 9.15 -10.24 8.94
C LEU A 156 8.43 -10.75 7.68
N GLU A 157 7.40 -10.05 7.21
CA GLU A 157 6.61 -10.47 6.04
C GLU A 157 7.37 -10.29 4.71
N GLU A 158 8.38 -9.41 4.66
CA GLU A 158 9.18 -9.18 3.44
C GLU A 158 10.24 -10.27 3.22
N TYR A 159 10.72 -10.93 4.28
CA TYR A 159 11.85 -11.88 4.20
C TYR A 159 11.55 -13.29 4.75
N GLY A 160 10.36 -13.52 5.31
CA GLY A 160 10.00 -14.79 5.96
C GLY A 160 8.68 -15.37 5.48
N THR A 161 8.59 -16.71 5.45
CA THR A 161 7.33 -17.43 5.22
C THR A 161 6.81 -17.98 6.55
N ASN A 162 5.54 -17.68 6.89
CA ASN A 162 4.92 -18.19 8.11
C ASN A 162 4.39 -19.62 7.88
N LEU A 163 5.17 -20.62 8.31
CA LEU A 163 4.83 -22.04 8.17
C LEU A 163 3.60 -22.44 9.01
N THR A 164 3.38 -21.84 10.17
CA THR A 164 2.22 -22.15 11.03
C THR A 164 0.91 -21.77 10.34
N LYS A 165 0.87 -20.61 9.66
CA LYS A 165 -0.30 -20.20 8.87
C LYS A 165 -0.56 -21.16 7.70
N LEU A 166 0.49 -21.59 6.99
CA LEU A 166 0.37 -22.58 5.91
C LEU A 166 -0.11 -23.95 6.43
N ALA A 167 0.25 -24.31 7.65
CA ALA A 167 -0.23 -25.51 8.33
C ALA A 167 -1.72 -25.42 8.68
N GLU A 168 -2.16 -24.29 9.25
CA GLU A 168 -3.57 -24.01 9.56
C GLU A 168 -4.44 -24.03 8.28
N GLU A 169 -3.91 -23.54 7.16
CA GLU A 169 -4.57 -23.56 5.84
C GLU A 169 -4.52 -24.94 5.14
N GLY A 170 -3.83 -25.94 5.71
CA GLY A 170 -3.71 -27.29 5.14
C GLY A 170 -2.88 -27.37 3.85
N LYS A 171 -2.03 -26.37 3.58
CA LYS A 171 -1.20 -26.27 2.37
C LYS A 171 0.17 -26.94 2.47
N LEU A 172 0.54 -27.44 3.66
CA LEU A 172 1.80 -28.15 3.88
C LEU A 172 1.65 -29.65 3.58
N ASP A 173 2.65 -30.23 2.91
CA ASP A 173 2.71 -31.67 2.68
C ASP A 173 2.84 -32.45 4.01
N PRO A 174 2.20 -33.63 4.12
CA PRO A 174 2.29 -34.44 5.34
C PRO A 174 3.71 -34.96 5.54
N VAL A 175 4.27 -34.76 6.74
CA VAL A 175 5.63 -35.18 7.06
C VAL A 175 5.66 -36.67 7.43
N VAL A 176 6.25 -37.49 6.56
CA VAL A 176 6.36 -38.94 6.76
C VAL A 176 7.65 -39.29 7.53
N GLY A 177 7.51 -40.06 8.62
CA GLY A 177 8.61 -40.79 9.28
C GLY A 177 9.56 -39.99 10.18
N ARG A 178 9.33 -38.69 10.44
CA ARG A 178 10.24 -37.81 11.22
C ARG A 178 9.75 -37.46 12.64
N GLN A 179 8.88 -38.30 13.20
CA GLN A 179 8.20 -38.01 14.47
C GLN A 179 9.19 -37.83 15.63
N GLN A 180 10.23 -38.66 15.72
CA GLN A 180 11.24 -38.58 16.79
C GLN A 180 12.05 -37.28 16.75
N GLN A 181 12.38 -36.79 15.54
CA GLN A 181 13.11 -35.54 15.36
C GLN A 181 12.25 -34.34 15.74
N ILE A 182 10.98 -34.33 15.32
CA ILE A 182 10.02 -33.26 15.64
C ILE A 182 9.80 -33.19 17.15
N GLU A 183 9.62 -34.34 17.81
CA GLU A 183 9.43 -34.41 19.27
C GLU A 183 10.66 -33.88 20.03
N ARG A 184 11.87 -34.21 19.57
CA ARG A 184 13.10 -33.65 20.14
C ARG A 184 13.21 -32.13 19.96
N VAL A 185 12.72 -31.58 18.84
CA VAL A 185 12.68 -30.13 18.61
C VAL A 185 11.70 -29.45 19.58
N VAL A 186 10.50 -30.00 19.75
CA VAL A 186 9.50 -29.52 20.73
C VAL A 186 10.09 -29.52 22.15
N GLN A 187 10.77 -30.60 22.54
CA GLN A 187 11.40 -30.71 23.85
C GLN A 187 12.50 -29.65 24.09
N ILE A 188 13.28 -29.29 23.05
CA ILE A 188 14.31 -28.25 23.15
C ILE A 188 13.67 -26.86 23.26
N LEU A 189 12.65 -26.56 22.44
CA LEU A 189 11.94 -25.28 22.45
C LEU A 189 11.21 -24.98 23.77
N GLY A 190 10.80 -26.04 24.49
CA GLY A 190 10.15 -25.94 25.80
C GLY A 190 11.11 -25.66 26.97
N ARG A 191 12.43 -25.60 26.75
CA ARG A 191 13.40 -25.30 27.81
C ARG A 191 13.42 -23.81 28.15
N ARG A 192 13.69 -23.47 29.42
CA ARG A 192 13.89 -22.07 29.86
C ARG A 192 15.22 -21.47 29.40
N THR A 193 16.24 -22.29 29.19
CA THR A 193 17.56 -21.90 28.70
C THR A 193 18.02 -22.84 27.59
N LYS A 194 18.80 -22.34 26.62
CA LYS A 194 19.25 -23.11 25.42
C LYS A 194 18.08 -23.71 24.63
N ASN A 195 17.07 -22.87 24.36
CA ASN A 195 15.84 -23.26 23.68
C ASN A 195 15.90 -23.16 22.15
N ASN A 196 17.07 -22.90 21.57
CA ASN A 196 17.24 -22.76 20.12
C ASN A 196 17.77 -24.08 19.53
N PRO A 197 16.91 -24.90 18.89
CA PRO A 197 17.33 -26.15 18.27
C PRO A 197 18.20 -25.89 17.03
N CYS A 198 19.22 -26.72 16.81
CA CYS A 198 20.06 -26.70 15.62
C CYS A 198 19.96 -28.04 14.89
N LEU A 199 19.53 -28.02 13.62
CA LEU A 199 19.34 -29.23 12.80
C LEU A 199 20.60 -29.51 11.96
N ILE A 200 21.33 -30.57 12.33
CA ILE A 200 22.57 -31.00 11.66
C ILE A 200 22.29 -32.25 10.82
N GLY A 201 22.95 -32.38 9.67
CA GLY A 201 22.75 -33.48 8.71
C GLY A 201 23.25 -33.14 7.31
N GLU A 202 23.34 -34.14 6.44
CA GLU A 202 23.76 -33.98 5.04
C GLU A 202 22.79 -33.07 4.25
N PRO A 203 23.24 -32.38 3.19
CA PRO A 203 22.34 -31.65 2.29
C PRO A 203 21.31 -32.58 1.65
N GLY A 204 20.08 -32.10 1.43
CA GLY A 204 19.03 -32.88 0.75
C GLY A 204 18.28 -33.87 1.64
N VAL A 205 18.68 -34.09 2.89
CA VAL A 205 17.95 -34.95 3.84
C VAL A 205 16.65 -34.33 4.36
N GLY A 206 16.13 -33.26 3.75
CA GLY A 206 14.82 -32.67 4.09
C GLY A 206 14.73 -32.00 5.47
N LYS A 207 15.77 -31.32 5.95
CA LYS A 207 15.74 -30.61 7.25
C LYS A 207 14.54 -29.65 7.37
N THR A 208 14.15 -29.03 6.25
CA THR A 208 12.96 -28.18 6.12
C THR A 208 11.67 -28.91 6.52
N ALA A 209 11.52 -30.20 6.19
CA ALA A 209 10.36 -30.99 6.54
C ALA A 209 10.18 -31.17 8.06
N ILE A 210 11.27 -31.04 8.86
CA ILE A 210 11.16 -31.06 10.33
C ILE A 210 10.53 -29.75 10.83
N ALA A 211 10.82 -28.61 10.18
CA ALA A 211 10.22 -27.33 10.51
C ALA A 211 8.73 -27.28 10.10
N GLU A 212 8.38 -27.83 8.94
CA GLU A 212 6.98 -27.96 8.48
C GLU A 212 6.18 -28.89 9.40
N GLY A 213 6.76 -30.02 9.83
CA GLY A 213 6.13 -30.94 10.76
C GLY A 213 5.94 -30.35 12.16
N LEU A 214 6.87 -29.49 12.60
CA LEU A 214 6.70 -28.70 13.82
C LEU A 214 5.52 -27.71 13.68
N ALA A 215 5.42 -27.01 12.55
CA ALA A 215 4.32 -26.09 12.28
C ALA A 215 2.96 -26.80 12.27
N GLN A 216 2.87 -28.00 11.68
CA GLN A 216 1.68 -28.85 11.72
C GLN A 216 1.27 -29.21 13.16
N ARG A 217 2.23 -29.59 14.02
CA ARG A 217 1.93 -29.90 15.44
C ARG A 217 1.48 -28.70 16.24
N ILE A 218 2.06 -27.52 15.97
CA ILE A 218 1.64 -26.27 16.62
C ILE A 218 0.20 -25.91 16.18
N ALA A 219 -0.12 -26.04 14.89
CA ALA A 219 -1.45 -25.77 14.37
C ALA A 219 -2.51 -26.74 14.91
N SER A 220 -2.15 -28.01 15.15
CA SER A 220 -3.06 -29.01 15.71
C SER A 220 -3.19 -28.97 17.24
N GLY A 221 -2.44 -28.10 17.93
CA GLY A 221 -2.41 -28.06 19.40
C GLY A 221 -1.71 -29.25 20.06
N ASP A 222 -0.92 -30.03 19.32
CA ASP A 222 -0.17 -31.19 19.82
C ASP A 222 1.23 -30.77 20.34
N VAL A 223 1.25 -29.70 21.14
CA VAL A 223 2.45 -29.14 21.78
C VAL A 223 2.15 -28.71 23.22
N PRO A 224 3.13 -28.75 24.14
CA PRO A 224 2.93 -28.25 25.50
C PRO A 224 2.54 -26.76 25.53
N GLU A 225 1.72 -26.37 26.51
CA GLU A 225 1.23 -24.97 26.70
C GLU A 225 2.36 -23.92 26.71
N THR A 226 3.59 -24.32 27.05
CA THR A 226 4.78 -23.44 27.05
C THR A 226 5.21 -22.96 25.65
N ILE A 227 4.74 -23.61 24.59
CA ILE A 227 5.07 -23.32 23.18
C ILE A 227 3.85 -22.75 22.44
N GLU A 228 2.64 -23.11 22.86
CA GLU A 228 1.37 -22.72 22.23
C GLU A 228 1.19 -21.19 22.12
N GLY A 229 1.76 -20.42 23.06
CA GLY A 229 1.73 -18.95 23.08
C GLY A 229 2.90 -18.23 22.43
N LYS A 230 3.92 -18.93 21.88
CA LYS A 230 5.08 -18.29 21.22
C LYS A 230 4.83 -18.01 19.74
N LYS A 231 3.66 -17.46 19.41
CA LYS A 231 3.30 -17.21 18.00
C LYS A 231 4.21 -16.18 17.32
N GLU A 232 4.87 -15.26 18.02
CA GLU A 232 5.83 -14.33 17.39
C GLU A 232 6.88 -13.89 18.41
N GLY A 233 8.17 -13.87 18.02
CA GLY A 233 9.23 -13.21 18.77
C GLY A 233 10.48 -14.04 19.01
N VAL A 234 11.27 -14.29 17.96
CA VAL A 234 12.66 -13.79 17.79
C VAL A 234 12.91 -13.66 16.29
#